data_AF-A0A1F9BRF5-F1
#
_entry.id   AF-A0A1F9BRF5-F1
#
_cell.length_a   1.000
_cell.length_b   1.000
_cell.length_c   1.000
_cell.angle_alpha   90.00
_cell.angle_beta   90.00
_cell.angle_gamma   90.00
#
_symmetry.space_group_name_H-M   'P 1'
#
loop_
_entity.id
_entity.type
_entity.pdbx_description
1 polymer ?
#
loop_
_entity_poly.entity_id
_entity_poly.type
_entity_poly.pdbx_seq_one_letter_code
_entity_poly.pdbx_strand_id
1 'polypeptide(L)'
;MKLLTFLSVSFVLTILIISPAFSQPPGMGHGPGMGMRPWKGEGRCPGAWELNLSPDQTKVLNSLQQTYDQETQLLRSELFSKRLELRESLTDPNMRIESIRSKFLTLNLLQSKLEDKMIEYLIKVKGLLTEEQLKLWCPEKELPFFWRRMHGPAPMEPPIPRKIHPQKGPKEE
;
A
#
# COMPACT_ATOMS: atom_id res chain seq x y z
N MET A 1 5.45 -36.14 63.35
CA MET A 1 4.74 -36.73 62.18
C MET A 1 3.83 -35.76 61.41
N LYS A 2 3.46 -34.58 61.95
CA LYS A 2 2.65 -33.60 61.20
C LYS A 2 3.46 -32.66 60.30
N LEU A 3 4.77 -32.48 60.55
CA LEU A 3 5.64 -31.62 59.72
C LEU A 3 6.10 -32.31 58.42
N LEU A 4 6.20 -33.64 58.42
CA LEU A 4 6.63 -34.43 57.26
C LEU A 4 5.53 -34.53 56.18
N THR A 5 4.26 -34.47 56.59
CA THR A 5 3.10 -34.49 55.67
C THR A 5 2.93 -33.16 54.94
N PHE A 6 3.27 -32.02 55.55
CA PHE A 6 3.17 -30.71 54.88
C PHE A 6 4.22 -30.52 53.78
N LEU A 7 5.43 -31.06 53.95
CA LEU A 7 6.47 -31.02 52.91
C LEU A 7 6.10 -31.90 51.71
N SER A 8 5.45 -33.05 51.94
CA SER A 8 4.99 -33.97 50.88
C SER A 8 3.85 -33.39 50.04
N VAL A 9 2.90 -32.66 50.63
CA VAL A 9 1.78 -32.05 49.88
C VAL A 9 2.24 -30.87 49.04
N SER A 10 3.24 -30.11 49.49
CA SER A 10 3.82 -28.97 48.74
C SER A 10 4.60 -29.42 47.49
N PHE A 11 5.28 -30.57 47.55
CA PHE A 11 6.01 -31.13 46.40
C PHE A 11 5.07 -31.68 45.31
N VAL A 12 3.88 -32.15 45.67
CA VAL A 12 2.88 -32.63 44.69
C VAL A 12 2.14 -31.47 44.01
N LEU A 13 1.96 -30.33 44.70
CA LEU A 13 1.26 -29.16 44.14
C LEU A 13 2.13 -28.31 43.19
N THR A 14 3.45 -28.47 43.21
CA THR A 14 4.38 -27.74 42.32
C THR A 14 4.56 -28.40 40.94
N ILE A 15 4.10 -29.63 40.76
CA ILE A 15 4.20 -30.37 39.48
C ILE A 15 3.08 -29.98 38.49
N LEU A 16 2.08 -29.18 38.93
CA LEU A 16 0.89 -28.85 38.14
C LEU A 16 0.93 -27.48 37.44
N ILE A 17 2.13 -26.93 37.20
CA ILE A 17 2.35 -25.73 36.36
C ILE A 17 3.34 -26.00 35.22
N ILE A 18 3.35 -27.23 34.69
CA ILE A 18 3.98 -27.50 33.39
C ILE A 18 2.92 -27.18 32.33
N SER A 19 2.77 -25.90 32.02
CA SER A 19 2.14 -25.50 30.76
C SER A 19 3.06 -26.00 29.65
N PRO A 20 2.61 -26.89 28.73
CA PRO A 20 3.31 -27.05 27.47
C PRO A 20 3.12 -25.73 26.72
N ALA A 21 4.09 -24.82 26.86
CA ALA A 21 4.32 -23.84 25.83
C ALA A 21 4.52 -24.66 24.56
N PHE A 22 3.53 -24.62 23.66
CA PHE A 22 3.68 -25.11 22.31
C PHE A 22 4.91 -24.42 21.75
N SER A 23 6.05 -25.11 21.79
CA SER A 23 7.19 -24.85 20.95
C SER A 23 6.70 -25.16 19.54
N GLN A 24 6.08 -24.15 18.91
CA GLN A 24 6.05 -24.13 17.47
C GLN A 24 7.50 -24.35 17.03
N PRO A 25 7.80 -25.41 16.27
CA PRO A 25 9.12 -25.51 15.64
C PRO A 25 9.33 -24.19 14.92
N PRO A 26 10.53 -23.57 14.99
CA PRO A 26 10.79 -22.29 14.35
C PRO A 26 10.26 -22.40 12.93
N GLY A 27 9.16 -21.68 12.69
CA GLY A 27 8.40 -21.80 11.47
C GLY A 27 9.40 -21.64 10.34
N MET A 28 9.54 -22.71 9.56
CA MET A 28 10.28 -22.68 8.31
C MET A 28 9.83 -21.43 7.58
N GLY A 29 10.72 -20.44 7.56
CA GLY A 29 10.40 -19.08 7.17
C GLY A 29 9.73 -19.11 5.81
N HIS A 30 8.42 -18.89 5.80
CA HIS A 30 7.82 -18.21 4.68
C HIS A 30 8.31 -16.78 4.86
N GLY A 31 9.42 -16.51 4.17
CA GLY A 31 10.16 -15.27 4.26
C GLY A 31 9.26 -14.06 4.07
N PRO A 32 9.77 -12.85 4.34
CA PRO A 32 9.05 -11.63 4.01
C PRO A 32 8.49 -11.81 2.61
N GLY A 33 7.15 -11.77 2.51
CA GLY A 33 6.46 -11.87 1.23
C GLY A 33 7.26 -11.04 0.24
N MET A 34 7.49 -11.58 -0.95
CA MET A 34 8.12 -10.87 -2.04
C MET A 34 7.23 -9.67 -2.40
N GLY A 35 7.25 -8.62 -1.57
CA GLY A 35 6.99 -7.27 -2.01
C GLY A 35 8.00 -7.08 -3.12
N MET A 36 7.50 -6.83 -4.32
CA MET A 36 8.31 -6.50 -5.48
C MET A 36 9.41 -5.55 -5.01
N ARG A 37 10.64 -6.06 -4.92
CA ARG A 37 11.79 -5.16 -4.88
C ARG A 37 11.67 -4.35 -6.18
N PRO A 38 11.78 -3.02 -6.13
CA PRO A 38 11.88 -2.22 -7.34
C PRO A 38 12.90 -2.89 -8.26
N TRP A 39 12.53 -3.14 -9.51
CA TRP A 39 13.41 -3.82 -10.44
C TRP A 39 14.73 -3.04 -10.52
N LYS A 40 15.83 -3.77 -10.40
CA LYS A 40 17.20 -3.22 -10.36
C LYS A 40 17.48 -2.57 -11.71
N GLY A 41 17.17 -1.28 -11.86
CA GLY A 41 17.28 -0.56 -13.13
C GLY A 41 16.33 0.62 -13.28
N GLU A 42 15.22 0.69 -12.52
CA GLU A 42 14.44 1.92 -12.45
C GLU A 42 15.24 2.97 -11.67
N GLY A 43 15.80 3.95 -12.39
CA GLY A 43 16.41 5.12 -11.79
C GLY A 43 15.46 5.71 -10.76
N ARG A 44 15.91 5.84 -9.52
CA ARG A 44 15.16 6.49 -8.44
C ARG A 44 14.98 7.96 -8.83
N CYS A 45 13.90 8.29 -9.51
CA CYS A 45 13.63 9.68 -9.85
C CYS A 45 12.92 10.40 -8.67
N PRO A 46 13.44 11.56 -8.24
CA PRO A 46 13.00 12.26 -7.04
C PRO A 46 11.65 13.00 -7.22
N GLY A 47 10.83 13.01 -6.15
CA GLY A 47 9.77 14.02 -6.01
C GLY A 47 10.35 15.42 -5.75
N ALA A 48 9.52 16.46 -5.78
CA ALA A 48 9.95 17.85 -5.60
C ALA A 48 10.66 18.07 -4.26
N TRP A 49 10.18 17.44 -3.19
CA TRP A 49 10.78 17.50 -1.84
C TRP A 49 12.15 16.82 -1.73
N GLU A 50 12.52 15.98 -2.71
CA GLU A 50 13.81 15.29 -2.76
C GLU A 50 14.86 16.05 -3.59
N LEU A 51 14.48 17.19 -4.18
CA LEU A 51 15.39 18.04 -4.95
C LEU A 51 16.22 18.95 -4.03
N ASN A 52 17.32 19.47 -4.55
CA ASN A 52 18.13 20.48 -3.88
C ASN A 52 17.41 21.85 -3.92
N LEU A 53 16.36 22.01 -3.11
CA LEU A 53 15.58 23.24 -3.02
C LEU A 53 16.28 24.29 -2.16
N SER A 54 16.18 25.55 -2.55
CA SER A 54 16.56 26.66 -1.66
C SER A 54 15.62 26.75 -0.45
N PRO A 55 16.01 27.46 0.62
CA PRO A 55 15.14 27.68 1.78
C PRO A 55 13.81 28.36 1.41
N ASP A 56 13.84 29.30 0.47
CA ASP A 56 12.63 30.00 0.03
C ASP A 56 11.76 29.11 -0.86
N GLN A 57 12.35 28.31 -1.74
CA GLN A 57 11.59 27.29 -2.49
C GLN A 57 10.91 26.29 -1.55
N THR A 58 11.63 25.81 -0.53
CA THR A 58 11.06 24.88 0.46
C THR A 58 9.84 25.48 1.17
N LYS A 59 9.92 26.76 1.58
CA LYS A 59 8.77 27.45 2.22
C LYS A 59 7.57 27.54 1.29
N VAL A 60 7.78 27.90 0.02
CA VAL A 60 6.70 27.99 -0.97
C VAL A 60 6.10 26.60 -1.24
N LEU A 61 6.93 25.56 -1.40
CA LEU A 61 6.47 24.19 -1.60
C LEU A 61 5.60 23.71 -0.44
N ASN A 62 6.03 23.96 0.80
CA ASN A 62 5.24 23.63 2.00
C ASN A 62 3.88 24.34 2.01
N SER A 63 3.86 25.62 1.64
CA SER A 63 2.61 26.39 1.56
C SER A 63 1.68 25.86 0.45
N LEU A 64 2.22 25.49 -0.71
CA LEU A 64 1.46 24.86 -1.78
C LEU A 64 0.85 23.53 -1.34
N GLN A 65 1.63 22.69 -0.65
CA GLN A 65 1.15 21.41 -0.15
C GLN A 65 0.05 21.58 0.91
N GLN A 66 0.25 22.49 1.86
CA GLN A 66 -0.76 22.80 2.87
C GLN A 66 -2.05 23.31 2.24
N THR A 67 -1.96 24.19 1.24
CA THR A 67 -3.12 24.71 0.52
C THR A 67 -3.87 23.60 -0.21
N TYR A 68 -3.15 22.76 -0.95
CA TYR A 68 -3.72 21.61 -1.65
C TYR A 68 -4.42 20.65 -0.67
N ASP A 69 -3.81 20.37 0.49
CA ASP A 69 -4.41 19.49 1.50
C ASP A 69 -5.68 20.08 2.11
N GLN A 70 -5.70 21.39 2.38
CA GLN A 70 -6.90 22.09 2.86
C GLN A 70 -8.01 22.09 1.82
N GLU A 71 -7.71 22.47 0.58
CA GLU A 71 -8.70 22.55 -0.52
C GLU A 71 -9.31 21.18 -0.84
N THR A 72 -8.54 20.10 -0.67
CA THR A 72 -9.00 18.75 -1.02
C THR A 72 -9.49 17.91 0.16
N GLN A 73 -9.41 18.41 1.40
CA GLN A 73 -9.81 17.67 2.60
C GLN A 73 -11.25 17.15 2.50
N LEU A 74 -12.20 18.03 2.15
CA LEU A 74 -13.61 17.65 2.01
C LEU A 74 -13.81 16.65 0.87
N LEU A 75 -13.21 16.89 -0.31
CA LEU A 75 -13.29 15.97 -1.45
C LEU A 75 -12.79 14.57 -1.11
N ARG A 76 -11.67 14.45 -0.38
CA ARG A 76 -11.13 13.16 0.07
C ARG A 76 -12.08 12.46 1.03
N SER A 77 -12.69 13.21 1.95
CA SER A 77 -13.66 12.68 2.92
C SER A 77 -14.93 12.17 2.24
N GLU A 78 -15.47 12.92 1.28
CA GLU A 78 -16.64 12.55 0.48
C GLU A 78 -16.34 11.33 -0.38
N LEU A 79 -15.18 11.30 -1.05
CA LEU A 79 -14.74 10.17 -1.85
C LEU A 79 -14.63 8.89 -1.01
N PHE A 80 -14.09 8.99 0.22
CA PHE A 80 -14.02 7.86 1.14
C PHE A 80 -15.41 7.37 1.54
N SER A 81 -16.30 8.27 1.95
CA SER A 81 -17.69 7.96 2.32
C SER A 81 -18.43 7.28 1.16
N LYS A 82 -18.37 7.83 -0.05
CA LYS A 82 -19.01 7.26 -1.24
C LYS A 82 -18.44 5.89 -1.64
N ARG A 83 -17.16 5.61 -1.37
CA ARG A 83 -16.57 4.28 -1.58
C ARG A 83 -17.18 3.24 -0.63
N LEU A 84 -17.45 3.63 0.62
CA LEU A 84 -18.14 2.76 1.57
C LEU A 84 -19.59 2.50 1.14
N GLU A 85 -20.31 3.54 0.73
CA GLU A 85 -21.68 3.40 0.23
C GLU A 85 -21.76 2.48 -1.01
N LEU A 86 -20.81 2.61 -1.95
CA LEU A 86 -20.74 1.73 -3.12
C LEU A 86 -20.45 0.29 -2.70
N ARG A 87 -19.50 0.07 -1.78
CA ARG A 87 -19.17 -1.26 -1.27
C ARG A 87 -20.39 -1.94 -0.64
N GLU A 88 -21.10 -1.24 0.22
CA GLU A 88 -22.33 -1.72 0.84
C GLU A 88 -23.38 -2.10 -0.22
N SER A 89 -23.56 -1.23 -1.22
CA SER A 89 -24.51 -1.45 -2.32
C SER A 89 -24.16 -2.65 -3.20
N LEU A 90 -22.87 -2.95 -3.36
CA LEU A 90 -22.40 -4.14 -4.10
C LEU A 90 -22.59 -5.45 -3.32
N THR A 91 -22.70 -5.37 -1.99
CA THR A 91 -22.90 -6.55 -1.12
C THR A 91 -24.36 -6.77 -0.72
N ASP A 92 -25.25 -5.82 -0.99
CA ASP A 92 -26.68 -5.96 -0.75
C ASP A 92 -27.36 -6.73 -1.89
N PRO A 93 -27.92 -7.93 -1.64
CA PRO A 93 -28.56 -8.75 -2.66
C PRO A 93 -29.83 -8.11 -3.25
N ASN A 94 -30.43 -7.13 -2.58
CA ASN A 94 -31.66 -6.46 -3.04
C ASN A 94 -31.39 -5.18 -3.83
N MET A 95 -30.13 -4.76 -3.93
CA MET A 95 -29.76 -3.52 -4.57
C MET A 95 -29.92 -3.58 -6.09
N ARG A 96 -30.52 -2.54 -6.68
CA ARG A 96 -30.69 -2.43 -8.13
C ARG A 96 -29.38 -2.02 -8.81
N ILE A 97 -29.10 -2.61 -9.97
CA ILE A 97 -27.89 -2.34 -10.78
C ILE A 97 -27.77 -0.84 -11.12
N GLU A 98 -28.89 -0.19 -11.44
CA GLU A 98 -28.91 1.24 -11.79
C GLU A 98 -28.48 2.12 -10.62
N SER A 99 -28.84 1.74 -9.39
CA SER A 99 -28.43 2.44 -8.16
C SER A 99 -26.92 2.34 -7.95
N ILE A 100 -26.36 1.14 -8.15
CA ILE A 100 -24.92 0.88 -8.07
C ILE A 100 -24.17 1.73 -9.11
N ARG A 101 -24.65 1.76 -10.35
CA ARG A 101 -24.05 2.58 -11.43
C ARG A 101 -24.09 4.07 -11.10
N SER A 102 -25.20 4.58 -10.60
CA SER A 102 -25.32 5.99 -10.20
C SER A 102 -24.30 6.38 -9.11
N LYS A 103 -24.12 5.53 -8.09
CA LYS A 103 -23.10 5.73 -7.05
C LYS A 103 -21.67 5.69 -7.60
N PHE A 104 -21.39 4.79 -8.53
CA PHE A 104 -20.10 4.74 -9.23
C PHE A 104 -19.82 6.01 -10.05
N LEU A 105 -20.81 6.54 -10.77
CA LEU A 105 -20.64 7.79 -11.52
C LEU A 105 -20.37 8.99 -10.59
N THR A 106 -21.04 9.04 -9.44
CA THR A 106 -20.79 10.07 -8.41
C THR A 106 -19.36 10.00 -7.90
N LEU A 107 -18.85 8.77 -7.67
CA LEU A 107 -17.46 8.56 -7.27
C LEU A 107 -16.46 9.05 -8.33
N ASN A 108 -16.71 8.75 -9.60
CA ASN A 108 -15.84 9.21 -10.68
C ASN A 108 -15.81 10.74 -10.75
N LEU A 109 -16.96 11.40 -10.60
CA LEU A 109 -17.02 12.86 -10.59
C LEU A 109 -16.20 13.47 -9.45
N LEU A 110 -16.31 12.93 -8.23
CA LEU A 110 -15.52 13.39 -7.08
C LEU A 110 -14.03 13.15 -7.29
N GLN A 111 -13.68 12.02 -7.87
CA GLN A 111 -12.30 11.67 -8.17
C GLN A 111 -11.70 12.59 -9.23
N SER A 112 -12.43 12.91 -10.31
CA SER A 112 -11.97 13.88 -11.31
C SER A 112 -11.72 15.27 -10.71
N LYS A 113 -12.59 15.75 -9.81
CA LYS A 113 -12.37 17.02 -9.11
C LYS A 113 -11.09 17.02 -8.26
N LEU A 114 -10.78 15.89 -7.61
CA LEU A 114 -9.55 15.74 -6.85
C LEU A 114 -8.32 15.76 -7.76
N GLU A 115 -8.43 15.14 -8.94
CA GLU A 115 -7.38 15.07 -9.96
C GLU A 115 -7.12 16.45 -10.57
N ASP A 116 -8.16 17.22 -10.88
CA ASP A 116 -8.03 18.61 -11.32
C ASP A 116 -7.22 19.45 -10.32
N LYS A 117 -7.54 19.32 -9.02
CA LYS A 117 -6.82 19.99 -7.94
C LYS A 117 -5.36 19.55 -7.83
N MET A 118 -5.08 18.27 -8.09
CA MET A 118 -3.72 17.77 -8.12
C MET A 118 -2.92 18.38 -9.30
N ILE A 119 -3.53 18.46 -10.49
CA ILE A 119 -2.88 19.10 -11.64
C ILE A 119 -2.60 20.58 -11.38
N GLU A 120 -3.55 21.31 -10.78
CA GLU A 120 -3.33 22.70 -10.35
C GLU A 120 -2.12 22.82 -9.40
N TYR A 121 -2.00 21.92 -8.41
CA TYR A 121 -0.85 21.85 -7.51
C TYR A 121 0.46 21.59 -8.27
N LEU A 122 0.49 20.60 -9.17
CA LEU A 122 1.69 20.25 -9.93
C LEU A 122 2.15 21.39 -10.86
N ILE A 123 1.21 22.14 -11.46
CA ILE A 123 1.54 23.31 -12.27
C ILE A 123 2.23 24.38 -11.40
N LYS A 124 1.75 24.61 -10.18
CA LYS A 124 2.37 25.55 -9.23
C LYS A 124 3.75 25.06 -8.78
N VAL A 125 3.92 23.77 -8.51
CA VAL A 125 5.23 23.18 -8.20
C VAL A 125 6.19 23.34 -9.37
N LYS A 126 5.75 23.06 -10.61
CA LYS A 126 6.56 23.27 -11.81
C LYS A 126 7.08 24.70 -11.92
N GLY A 127 6.22 25.69 -11.63
CA GLY A 127 6.58 27.10 -11.66
C GLY A 127 7.57 27.55 -10.57
N LEU A 128 7.76 26.74 -9.53
CA LEU A 128 8.71 27.00 -8.45
C LEU A 128 10.14 26.51 -8.77
N LEU A 129 10.26 25.49 -9.60
CA LEU A 129 11.51 24.78 -9.85
C LEU A 129 12.35 25.47 -10.94
N THR A 130 13.68 25.40 -10.80
CA THR A 130 14.61 25.84 -11.84
C THR A 130 14.66 24.84 -13.00
N GLU A 131 15.21 25.25 -14.14
CA GLU A 131 15.36 24.34 -15.30
C GLU A 131 16.17 23.08 -14.97
N GLU A 132 17.20 23.21 -14.13
CA GLU A 132 18.02 22.08 -13.69
C GLU A 132 17.24 21.13 -12.78
N GLN A 133 16.42 21.68 -11.87
CA GLN A 133 15.55 20.91 -10.98
C GLN A 133 14.45 20.19 -11.78
N LEU A 134 13.87 20.84 -12.79
CA LEU A 134 12.83 20.27 -13.64
C LEU A 134 13.29 19.04 -14.42
N LYS A 135 14.56 18.99 -14.85
CA LYS A 135 15.13 17.82 -15.53
C LYS A 135 15.21 16.58 -14.62
N LEU A 136 15.24 16.78 -13.31
CA LEU A 136 15.33 15.71 -12.31
C LEU A 136 13.97 15.35 -11.70
N TRP A 137 13.01 16.28 -11.76
CA TRP A 137 11.72 16.14 -11.10
C TRP A 137 10.82 15.08 -11.77
N CYS A 138 10.28 14.17 -10.96
CA CYS A 138 9.25 13.21 -11.36
C CYS A 138 7.88 13.58 -10.77
N PRO A 139 6.97 14.20 -11.55
CA PRO A 139 5.63 14.57 -11.09
C PRO A 139 4.81 13.36 -10.59
N GLU A 140 5.06 12.16 -11.11
CA GLU A 140 4.34 10.94 -10.73
C GLU A 140 4.56 10.56 -9.26
N LYS A 141 5.66 11.01 -8.65
CA LYS A 141 5.94 10.78 -7.23
C LYS A 141 5.03 11.58 -6.31
N GLU A 142 4.55 12.73 -6.78
CA GLU A 142 3.62 13.61 -6.07
C GLU A 142 2.17 13.08 -6.12
N LEU A 143 1.85 12.24 -7.11
CA LEU A 143 0.50 11.73 -7.30
C LEU A 143 0.05 10.80 -6.15
N PRO A 144 -1.27 10.74 -5.86
CA PRO A 144 -1.80 9.83 -4.86
C PRO A 144 -1.43 8.37 -5.18
N PHE A 145 -1.29 7.54 -4.16
CA PHE A 145 -0.82 6.16 -4.28
C PHE A 145 -1.61 5.30 -5.30
N PHE A 146 -2.89 5.61 -5.53
CA PHE A 146 -3.71 4.86 -6.48
C PHE A 146 -3.30 5.13 -7.95
N TRP A 147 -2.82 6.33 -8.28
CA TRP A 147 -2.21 6.64 -9.59
C TRP A 147 -0.83 6.00 -9.71
N ARG A 148 -0.03 6.05 -8.64
CA ARG A 148 1.31 5.43 -8.61
C ARG A 148 1.31 3.92 -8.86
N ARG A 149 0.19 3.22 -8.62
CA ARG A 149 0.04 1.78 -8.92
C ARG A 149 -0.60 1.48 -10.27
N MET A 150 -1.23 2.44 -10.94
CA MET A 150 -1.81 2.22 -12.28
C MET A 150 -0.78 2.39 -13.41
N HIS A 151 0.32 3.09 -13.15
CA HIS A 151 1.52 3.03 -13.98
C HIS A 151 2.35 1.80 -13.56
N GLY A 152 1.88 0.62 -13.95
CA GLY A 152 2.70 -0.59 -13.95
C GLY A 152 3.87 -0.46 -14.94
N PRO A 153 4.92 -1.30 -14.81
CA PRO A 153 5.99 -1.32 -15.80
C PRO A 153 5.40 -1.65 -17.18
N ALA A 154 6.14 -1.25 -18.22
CA ALA A 154 5.91 -1.49 -19.66
C ALA A 154 5.18 -2.82 -20.01
N PRO A 155 4.50 -2.90 -21.18
CA PRO A 155 3.62 -4.03 -21.52
C PRO A 155 4.30 -5.38 -21.24
N MET A 156 3.58 -6.26 -20.53
CA MET A 156 4.04 -7.60 -20.19
C MET A 156 4.63 -8.27 -21.43
N GLU A 157 5.93 -8.54 -21.42
CA GLU A 157 6.50 -9.48 -22.38
C GLU A 157 5.73 -10.81 -22.26
N PRO A 158 5.44 -11.47 -23.39
CA PRO A 158 4.75 -12.74 -23.36
C PRO A 158 5.53 -13.72 -22.47
N PRO A 159 4.85 -14.55 -21.67
CA PRO A 159 5.51 -15.47 -20.78
C PRO A 159 6.44 -16.37 -21.59
N ILE A 160 7.74 -16.32 -21.27
CA ILE A 160 8.73 -17.24 -21.84
C ILE A 160 8.21 -18.67 -21.58
N PRO A 161 8.03 -19.50 -22.62
CA PRO A 161 7.54 -20.86 -22.44
C PRO A 161 8.43 -21.58 -21.43
N ARG A 162 7.85 -22.07 -20.34
CA ARG A 162 8.56 -22.96 -19.41
C ARG A 162 9.07 -24.14 -20.23
N LYS A 163 10.38 -24.32 -20.30
CA LYS A 163 10.98 -25.55 -20.83
C LYS A 163 10.42 -26.70 -19.99
N ILE A 164 9.62 -27.54 -20.63
CA ILE A 164 9.12 -28.78 -20.07
C ILE A 164 10.36 -29.64 -19.80
N HIS A 165 10.70 -29.84 -18.54
CA HIS A 165 11.67 -30.86 -18.18
C HIS A 165 11.03 -32.23 -18.47
N PRO A 166 11.70 -33.13 -19.20
CA PRO A 166 11.18 -34.48 -19.43
C PRO A 166 11.02 -35.18 -18.07
N GLN A 167 9.79 -35.61 -17.75
CA GLN A 167 9.57 -36.52 -16.64
C GLN A 167 10.33 -37.82 -16.94
N LYS A 168 11.28 -38.16 -16.06
CA LYS A 168 11.93 -39.47 -16.07
C LYS A 168 10.90 -40.48 -15.57
N GLY A 169 10.46 -41.37 -16.44
CA GLY A 169 9.48 -42.43 -16.13
C GLY A 169 9.94 -43.36 -15.01
N PRO A 170 9.01 -44.14 -14.45
CA PRO A 170 9.28 -44.98 -13.29
C PRO A 170 10.25 -46.10 -13.68
N LYS A 171 11.24 -46.34 -12.81
CA LYS A 171 12.08 -47.53 -12.90
C LYS A 171 11.25 -48.72 -12.43
N GLU A 172 10.97 -49.63 -13.36
CA GLU A 172 10.62 -51.01 -13.02
C GLU A 172 11.89 -51.71 -12.54
N GLU A 173 11.88 -52.19 -11.30
CA GLU A 173 12.40 -53.48 -10.80
C GLU A 173 12.18 -53.59 -9.29
#